data_AF-A0A517M3R3-F1
#
_entry.id   AF-A0A517M3R3-F1
#
_cell.length_a   1.000
_cell.length_b   1.000
_cell.length_c   1.000
_cell.angle_alpha   90.00
_cell.angle_beta   90.00
_cell.angle_gamma   90.00
#
_symmetry.space_group_name_H-M   'P 1'
#
loop_
_entity.id
_entity.type
_entity.pdbx_description
1 polymer ?
#
loop_
_entity_poly.entity_id
_entity_poly.type
_entity_poly.pdbx_seq_one_letter_code
_entity_poly.pdbx_strand_id
1 'polypeptide(L)'
;MKRMDAEKCTKIARSIALLALLILPGCGSEPPGFRMNRVFAHKMEIHGAELDSAIDDTQIAITQLFGTPDQPLLPAVLTDNPDFQSLIQLENLQRAAGAVASDRDGTDRGLFRKHCSQCHGISGDGNGPASNLLNPYPRDFRMGVFKFKSTQYGAKPTVDDLVRTLRHGMPGTSMPSFHLYPDEDLTALAQYVIYLTLRGEVERAMYRDAANELGYGDPDQTPQDRLLAEELKESDPEAYQEQWDAIEDYVVAAASRWIDAPEQVVAIAPPPEKIPAWPLAADATADQQAEMAASIARGRALFGGKVANCAICHGADGHGDGQVNDYDDWTKEWTMRNGLDPKDPEKKQVVREYLALGAHKPRNILPRDMRAGAFRGGDQPQDIYRRIVQGIDGTPMPAINLVEQPSGSGLTTGDVWDIVHYVLSLSQTGRGEAL
;
A
#
# COMPACT_ATOMS: atom_id res chain seq x y z
N MET A 1 -28.91 82.34 48.26
CA MET A 1 -28.22 82.08 49.54
C MET A 1 -27.51 80.74 49.40
N LYS A 2 -26.17 80.75 49.52
CA LYS A 2 -25.18 79.64 49.55
C LYS A 2 -24.82 78.88 48.25
N ARG A 3 -23.48 78.80 48.07
CA ARG A 3 -22.64 78.12 47.07
C ARG A 3 -22.44 76.62 47.38
N MET A 4 -21.76 75.93 46.45
CA MET A 4 -20.95 74.69 46.54
C MET A 4 -21.69 73.40 46.12
N ASP A 5 -21.17 72.49 45.30
CA ASP A 5 -19.88 72.38 44.59
C ASP A 5 -20.00 71.41 43.40
N ALA A 6 -19.24 71.72 42.35
CA ALA A 6 -18.93 70.82 41.25
C ALA A 6 -17.78 69.89 41.66
N GLU A 7 -18.09 68.64 42.00
CA GLU A 7 -17.19 67.49 41.90
C GLU A 7 -17.89 66.27 42.49
N LYS A 8 -18.52 65.47 41.63
CA LYS A 8 -18.69 64.03 41.87
C LYS A 8 -19.02 63.33 40.56
N CYS A 9 -17.93 63.00 39.87
CA CYS A 9 -17.69 61.67 39.33
C CYS A 9 -18.82 61.04 38.50
N THR A 10 -18.85 61.37 37.22
CA THR A 10 -18.39 60.45 36.15
C THR A 10 -18.52 58.94 36.42
N LYS A 11 -19.71 58.42 36.77
CA LYS A 11 -19.97 56.97 36.85
C LYS A 11 -21.41 56.58 36.51
N ILE A 12 -22.01 57.17 35.47
CA ILE A 12 -23.31 56.68 34.94
C ILE A 12 -23.32 56.74 33.40
N ALA A 13 -22.22 56.36 32.75
CA ALA A 13 -22.14 56.28 31.29
C ALA A 13 -21.31 55.08 30.80
N ARG A 14 -21.29 53.98 31.56
CA ARG A 14 -20.65 52.72 31.16
C ARG A 14 -21.42 51.52 31.73
N SER A 15 -22.63 51.28 31.23
CA SER A 15 -23.33 50.00 31.44
C SER A 15 -24.04 49.48 30.18
N ILE A 16 -23.68 50.02 29.01
CA ILE A 16 -24.09 49.50 27.70
C ILE A 16 -22.81 49.21 26.90
N ALA A 17 -22.05 48.21 27.32
CA ALA A 17 -20.99 47.59 26.52
C ALA A 17 -20.59 46.28 27.21
N LEU A 18 -20.42 45.22 26.43
CA LEU A 18 -20.16 43.82 26.81
C LEU A 18 -21.38 42.94 27.07
N LEU A 19 -22.25 42.84 26.06
CA LEU A 19 -22.65 41.51 25.58
C LEU A 19 -22.06 41.32 24.18
N ALA A 20 -20.73 41.35 24.10
CA ALA A 20 -20.04 40.81 22.93
C ALA A 20 -20.25 39.30 22.99
N LEU A 21 -21.02 38.77 22.04
CA LEU A 21 -21.01 37.35 21.72
C LEU A 21 -19.55 36.92 21.64
N LEU A 22 -19.10 36.15 22.64
CA LEU A 22 -17.94 35.29 22.51
C LEU A 22 -18.32 34.23 21.48
N ILE A 23 -18.18 34.56 20.20
CA ILE A 23 -17.96 33.56 19.17
C ILE A 23 -16.56 33.02 19.48
N LEU A 24 -16.50 32.06 20.40
CA LEU A 24 -15.35 31.18 20.48
C LEU A 24 -15.23 30.60 19.07
N PRO A 25 -14.10 30.75 18.35
CA PRO A 25 -13.88 29.93 17.18
C PRO A 25 -14.01 28.50 17.70
N GLY A 26 -15.05 27.81 17.26
CA GLY A 26 -15.18 26.39 17.54
C GLY A 26 -13.85 25.75 17.17
N CYS A 27 -13.40 24.79 17.97
CA CYS A 27 -12.36 23.86 17.57
C CYS A 27 -12.82 23.11 16.31
N GLY A 28 -12.85 23.79 15.16
CA GLY A 28 -12.92 23.16 13.86
C GLY A 28 -11.53 22.62 13.63
N SER A 29 -11.34 21.33 13.85
CA SER A 29 -10.20 20.63 13.25
C SER A 29 -10.20 20.96 11.76
N GLU A 30 -9.03 21.24 11.19
CA GLU A 30 -8.90 21.34 9.73
C GLU A 30 -9.59 20.14 9.07
N PRO A 31 -10.37 20.36 8.00
CA PRO A 31 -11.01 19.26 7.29
C PRO A 31 -9.94 18.23 6.89
N PRO A 32 -10.23 16.93 6.98
CA PRO A 32 -9.24 15.90 6.71
C PRO A 32 -8.73 16.05 5.27
N GLY A 33 -7.43 16.26 5.11
CA GLY A 33 -6.75 16.33 3.83
C GLY A 33 -5.96 15.05 3.53
N PHE A 34 -5.68 14.81 2.25
CA PHE A 34 -4.66 13.84 1.87
C PHE A 34 -3.27 14.42 2.14
N ARG A 35 -2.46 13.75 2.97
CA ARG A 35 -1.07 14.12 3.21
C ARG A 35 -0.22 13.87 1.98
N MET A 36 0.60 14.86 1.62
CA MET A 36 1.58 14.73 0.54
C MET A 36 2.70 13.74 0.90
N ASN A 37 3.30 13.11 -0.11
CA ASN A 37 4.37 12.15 0.02
C ASN A 37 5.74 12.81 0.20
N ARG A 38 5.90 13.53 1.32
CA ARG A 38 7.12 14.27 1.65
C ARG A 38 8.36 13.38 1.77
N VAL A 39 8.21 12.11 2.15
CA VAL A 39 9.31 11.14 2.14
C VAL A 39 9.84 10.92 0.73
N PHE A 40 8.94 10.72 -0.24
CA PHE A 40 9.35 10.49 -1.62
C PHE A 40 9.84 11.79 -2.27
N ALA A 41 9.19 12.92 -2.05
CA ALA A 41 9.66 14.22 -2.53
C ALA A 41 11.08 14.52 -2.03
N HIS A 42 11.34 14.39 -0.74
CA HIS A 42 12.68 14.61 -0.18
C HIS A 42 13.75 13.64 -0.71
N LYS A 43 13.37 12.39 -1.02
CA LYS A 43 14.25 11.45 -1.73
C LYS A 43 14.59 11.96 -3.13
N MET A 44 13.65 12.58 -3.84
CA MET A 44 13.90 13.17 -5.14
C MET A 44 14.78 14.43 -5.05
N GLU A 45 14.68 15.23 -3.98
CA GLU A 45 15.54 16.41 -3.78
C GLU A 45 17.04 16.08 -3.72
N ILE A 46 17.38 14.89 -3.20
CA ILE A 46 18.77 14.40 -3.17
C ILE A 46 19.36 14.26 -4.59
N HIS A 47 18.53 14.26 -5.63
CA HIS A 47 18.95 14.25 -7.04
C HIS A 47 19.17 15.67 -7.61
N GLY A 48 19.13 16.73 -6.79
CA GLY A 48 19.60 18.07 -7.14
C GLY A 48 18.53 19.15 -7.34
N ALA A 49 17.24 18.79 -7.28
CA ALA A 49 16.12 19.72 -7.44
C ALA A 49 15.51 20.10 -6.07
N GLU A 50 15.36 21.40 -5.78
CA GLU A 50 14.54 21.84 -4.63
C GLU A 50 13.06 21.72 -5.01
N LEU A 51 12.29 20.91 -4.28
CA LEU A 51 10.95 20.49 -4.71
C LEU A 51 9.81 21.17 -3.94
N ASP A 52 10.07 22.19 -3.12
CA ASP A 52 9.00 22.88 -2.38
C ASP A 52 7.90 23.42 -3.33
N SER A 53 8.28 24.11 -4.41
CA SER A 53 7.32 24.56 -5.44
C SER A 53 6.64 23.40 -6.16
N ALA A 54 7.36 22.29 -6.41
CA ALA A 54 6.78 21.10 -7.04
C ALA A 54 5.76 20.42 -6.12
N ILE A 55 5.96 20.46 -4.80
CA ILE A 55 5.01 19.97 -3.80
C ILE A 55 3.71 20.77 -3.85
N ASP A 56 3.80 22.09 -3.95
CA ASP A 56 2.63 22.95 -4.06
C ASP A 56 1.86 22.69 -5.36
N ASP A 57 2.55 22.62 -6.50
CA ASP A 57 1.96 22.33 -7.82
C ASP A 57 1.29 20.95 -7.83
N THR A 58 1.98 19.94 -7.29
CA THR A 58 1.45 18.59 -7.14
C THR A 58 0.23 18.57 -6.22
N GLN A 59 0.25 19.30 -5.11
CA GLN A 59 -0.87 19.35 -4.19
C GLN A 59 -2.11 19.97 -4.85
N ILE A 60 -1.94 21.03 -5.63
CA ILE A 60 -3.01 21.67 -6.40
C ILE A 60 -3.57 20.66 -7.41
N ALA A 61 -2.73 20.10 -8.28
CA ALA A 61 -3.14 19.16 -9.32
C ALA A 61 -3.87 17.94 -8.76
N ILE A 62 -3.28 17.28 -7.75
CA ILE A 62 -3.87 16.10 -7.10
C ILE A 62 -5.20 16.44 -6.43
N THR A 63 -5.33 17.62 -5.83
CA THR A 63 -6.61 18.04 -5.23
C THR A 63 -7.66 18.31 -6.30
N GLN A 64 -7.30 18.89 -7.44
CA GLN A 64 -8.22 19.10 -8.57
C GLN A 64 -8.65 17.77 -9.20
N LEU A 65 -7.73 16.82 -9.37
CA LEU A 65 -7.99 15.51 -9.99
C LEU A 65 -8.78 14.55 -9.09
N PHE A 66 -8.37 14.44 -7.83
CA PHE A 66 -8.85 13.40 -6.92
C PHE A 66 -9.72 13.95 -5.80
N GLY A 67 -9.80 15.27 -5.59
CA GLY A 67 -10.59 15.87 -4.53
C GLY A 67 -10.00 15.64 -3.14
N THR A 68 -10.88 15.50 -2.14
CA THR A 68 -10.51 15.38 -0.72
C THR A 68 -10.98 14.05 -0.13
N PRO A 69 -10.46 13.64 1.05
CA PRO A 69 -10.97 12.47 1.76
C PRO A 69 -12.48 12.47 2.03
N ASP A 70 -13.08 13.66 2.15
CA ASP A 70 -14.53 13.84 2.37
C ASP A 70 -15.35 13.97 1.10
N GLN A 71 -14.73 14.46 0.03
CA GLN A 71 -15.36 14.70 -1.27
C GLN A 71 -14.39 14.23 -2.35
N PRO A 72 -14.26 12.90 -2.56
CA PRO A 72 -13.36 12.37 -3.57
C PRO A 72 -13.94 12.63 -4.96
N LEU A 73 -13.04 12.88 -5.92
CA LEU A 73 -13.32 13.03 -7.34
C LEU A 73 -12.62 11.90 -8.09
N LEU A 74 -13.22 11.47 -9.20
CA LEU A 74 -12.53 10.65 -10.20
C LEU A 74 -12.09 11.55 -11.34
N PRO A 75 -10.83 11.47 -11.80
CA PRO A 75 -10.36 12.24 -12.96
C PRO A 75 -11.24 12.02 -14.19
N ALA A 76 -11.54 13.11 -14.91
CA ALA A 76 -12.39 13.07 -16.10
C ALA A 76 -11.84 12.13 -17.18
N VAL A 77 -10.52 12.10 -17.36
CA VAL A 77 -9.83 11.17 -18.27
C VAL A 77 -10.15 9.68 -18.00
N LEU A 78 -10.54 9.33 -16.76
CA LEU A 78 -10.99 7.98 -16.43
C LEU A 78 -12.50 7.80 -16.59
N THR A 79 -13.32 8.80 -16.26
CA THR A 79 -14.78 8.67 -16.37
C THR A 79 -15.28 8.73 -17.80
N ASP A 80 -14.60 9.53 -18.64
CA ASP A 80 -14.98 9.79 -20.02
C ASP A 80 -14.46 8.70 -20.97
N ASN A 81 -13.51 7.89 -20.51
CA ASN A 81 -12.97 6.75 -21.25
C ASN A 81 -13.65 5.43 -20.82
N PRO A 82 -14.38 4.74 -21.74
CA PRO A 82 -15.05 3.48 -21.46
C PRO A 82 -14.14 2.37 -20.91
N ASP A 83 -12.86 2.35 -21.26
CA ASP A 83 -11.91 1.31 -20.83
C ASP A 83 -11.69 1.36 -19.31
N PHE A 84 -11.78 2.55 -18.70
CA PHE A 84 -11.56 2.76 -17.26
C PHE A 84 -12.84 2.77 -16.42
N GLN A 85 -14.02 2.82 -17.03
CA GLN A 85 -15.30 2.85 -16.30
C GLN A 85 -15.53 1.63 -15.39
N SER A 86 -14.91 0.50 -15.72
CA SER A 86 -15.00 -0.72 -14.93
C SER A 86 -14.06 -0.74 -13.70
N LEU A 87 -13.06 0.15 -13.66
CA LEU A 87 -12.00 0.12 -12.64
C LEU A 87 -12.50 0.58 -11.27
N ILE A 88 -13.20 1.73 -11.22
CA ILE A 88 -13.76 2.31 -10.00
C ILE A 88 -15.16 2.81 -10.29
N GLN A 89 -16.14 2.28 -9.57
CA GLN A 89 -17.52 2.76 -9.66
C GLN A 89 -17.70 3.93 -8.69
N LEU A 90 -18.34 5.01 -9.16
CA LEU A 90 -18.54 6.22 -8.36
C LEU A 90 -19.32 5.93 -7.06
N GLU A 91 -20.31 5.05 -7.12
CA GLU A 91 -21.12 4.65 -5.96
C GLU A 91 -20.27 3.96 -4.88
N ASN A 92 -19.33 3.09 -5.30
CA ASN A 92 -18.37 2.42 -4.43
C ASN A 92 -17.40 3.41 -3.79
N LEU A 93 -16.89 4.36 -4.57
CA LEU A 93 -16.03 5.44 -4.06
C LEU A 93 -16.75 6.26 -2.98
N GLN A 94 -18.01 6.67 -3.24
CA GLN A 94 -18.83 7.41 -2.28
C GLN A 94 -19.20 6.58 -1.04
N ARG A 95 -19.34 5.26 -1.18
CA ARG A 95 -19.60 4.35 -0.06
C ARG A 95 -18.38 4.22 0.85
N ALA A 96 -17.18 4.12 0.29
CA ALA A 96 -15.96 3.92 1.06
C ALA A 96 -15.36 5.21 1.65
N ALA A 97 -15.47 6.32 0.94
CA ALA A 97 -14.93 7.63 1.33
C ALA A 97 -15.85 8.39 2.30
N GLY A 98 -15.36 9.53 2.80
CA GLY A 98 -16.17 10.41 3.62
C GLY A 98 -16.12 10.16 5.12
N ALA A 99 -16.87 10.99 5.84
CA ALA A 99 -17.16 10.80 7.25
C ALA A 99 -17.94 9.50 7.48
N VAL A 100 -17.70 8.88 8.62
CA VAL A 100 -18.45 7.68 9.03
C VAL A 100 -19.91 8.08 9.24
N ALA A 101 -20.80 7.51 8.44
CA ALA A 101 -22.23 7.74 8.51
C ALA A 101 -22.98 6.46 8.10
N SER A 102 -24.28 6.44 8.32
CA SER A 102 -25.17 5.40 7.80
C SER A 102 -26.38 6.09 7.18
N ASP A 103 -26.74 5.66 5.97
CA ASP A 103 -27.90 6.16 5.23
C ASP A 103 -29.20 5.66 5.88
N ARG A 104 -30.34 6.25 5.48
CA ARG A 104 -31.66 5.89 6.04
C ARG A 104 -32.07 4.43 5.78
N ASP A 105 -31.55 3.84 4.71
CA ASP A 105 -31.77 2.44 4.34
C ASP A 105 -30.80 1.47 5.07
N GLY A 106 -29.90 2.00 5.90
CA GLY A 106 -28.92 1.22 6.65
C GLY A 106 -27.58 1.02 5.93
N THR A 107 -27.39 1.61 4.75
CA THR A 107 -26.11 1.54 4.03
C THR A 107 -25.01 2.32 4.78
N ASP A 108 -23.92 1.65 5.14
CA ASP A 108 -22.78 2.30 5.78
C ASP A 108 -21.94 3.13 4.77
N ARG A 109 -21.52 4.33 5.21
CA ARG A 109 -20.66 5.26 4.47
C ARG A 109 -19.37 5.54 5.24
N GLY A 110 -18.34 5.99 4.55
CA GLY A 110 -17.03 6.24 5.18
C GLY A 110 -16.36 4.95 5.66
N LEU A 111 -16.58 3.83 4.96
CA LEU A 111 -16.07 2.51 5.36
C LEU A 111 -14.56 2.52 5.61
N PHE A 112 -13.79 3.18 4.75
CA PHE A 112 -12.34 3.22 4.91
C PHE A 112 -11.94 4.01 6.15
N ARG A 113 -12.63 5.11 6.45
CA ARG A 113 -12.41 5.88 7.67
C ARG A 113 -12.83 5.10 8.92
N LYS A 114 -13.90 4.31 8.83
CA LYS A 114 -14.41 3.47 9.92
C LYS A 114 -13.47 2.30 10.24
N HIS A 115 -12.86 1.69 9.23
CA HIS A 115 -12.20 0.39 9.38
C HIS A 115 -10.69 0.38 9.09
N CYS A 116 -10.19 1.27 8.25
CA CYS A 116 -8.85 1.13 7.65
C CYS A 116 -7.90 2.25 8.06
N SER A 117 -8.39 3.49 8.15
CA SER A 117 -7.56 4.70 8.33
C SER A 117 -6.75 4.71 9.64
N GLN A 118 -7.23 4.02 10.68
CA GLN A 118 -6.52 3.89 11.95
C GLN A 118 -5.13 3.23 11.78
N CYS A 119 -5.02 2.32 10.80
CA CYS A 119 -3.77 1.62 10.47
C CYS A 119 -3.14 2.21 9.20
N HIS A 120 -3.89 2.27 8.10
CA HIS A 120 -3.37 2.66 6.78
C HIS A 120 -3.27 4.16 6.56
N GLY A 121 -3.76 5.00 7.49
CA GLY A 121 -3.83 6.45 7.34
C GLY A 121 -4.94 6.87 6.37
N ILE A 122 -5.43 8.10 6.52
CA ILE A 122 -6.48 8.66 5.61
C ILE A 122 -5.98 8.73 4.17
N SER A 123 -4.68 8.93 3.98
CA SER A 123 -4.04 9.03 2.67
C SER A 123 -3.58 7.69 2.10
N GLY A 124 -3.85 6.59 2.80
CA GLY A 124 -3.35 5.27 2.40
C GLY A 124 -1.83 5.14 2.51
N ASP A 125 -1.18 6.00 3.29
CA ASP A 125 0.28 6.11 3.41
C ASP A 125 0.90 5.14 4.43
N GLY A 126 0.10 4.21 4.97
CA GLY A 126 0.54 3.30 6.02
C GLY A 126 0.76 3.97 7.39
N ASN A 127 0.52 5.28 7.49
CA ASN A 127 0.82 6.10 8.66
C ASN A 127 -0.43 6.49 9.46
N GLY A 128 -1.35 5.54 9.67
CA GLY A 128 -2.45 5.71 10.60
C GLY A 128 -1.96 5.85 12.06
N PRO A 129 -2.76 6.41 12.99
CA PRO A 129 -2.30 6.66 14.36
C PRO A 129 -1.84 5.39 15.11
N ALA A 130 -2.29 4.20 14.71
CA ALA A 130 -1.82 2.93 15.28
C ALA A 130 -0.55 2.37 14.60
N SER A 131 -0.18 2.83 13.40
CA SER A 131 0.79 2.16 12.53
C SER A 131 2.13 1.85 13.20
N ASN A 132 2.66 2.82 13.96
CA ASN A 132 3.96 2.71 14.62
C ASN A 132 4.04 1.59 15.66
N LEU A 133 2.89 1.16 16.20
CA LEU A 133 2.78 0.07 17.18
C LEU A 133 2.63 -1.30 16.52
N LEU A 134 2.40 -1.36 15.21
CA LEU A 134 2.14 -2.61 14.50
C LEU A 134 3.42 -3.21 13.93
N ASN A 135 3.49 -4.54 13.89
CA ASN A 135 4.55 -5.27 13.22
C ASN A 135 3.93 -6.50 12.50
N PRO A 136 3.93 -6.53 11.16
CA PRO A 136 4.52 -5.56 10.22
C PRO A 136 3.77 -4.22 10.21
N TYR A 137 4.39 -3.18 9.63
CA TYR A 137 3.70 -1.92 9.36
C TYR A 137 2.54 -2.15 8.36
N PRO A 138 1.46 -1.35 8.45
CA PRO A 138 0.42 -1.29 7.44
C PRO A 138 1.01 -0.94 6.06
N ARG A 139 0.36 -1.43 5.00
CA ARG A 139 0.77 -1.13 3.62
C ARG A 139 0.59 0.37 3.33
N ASP A 140 1.64 1.01 2.84
CA ASP A 140 1.57 2.25 2.05
C ASP A 140 1.12 1.89 0.62
N PHE A 141 -0.11 2.30 0.27
CA PHE A 141 -0.75 2.07 -1.02
C PHE A 141 -0.23 2.99 -2.11
N ARG A 142 0.42 4.11 -1.78
CA ARG A 142 0.89 5.10 -2.75
C ARG A 142 2.03 4.59 -3.62
N MET A 143 2.75 3.57 -3.16
CA MET A 143 3.78 2.89 -3.97
C MET A 143 3.17 1.97 -5.03
N GLY A 144 1.90 1.58 -4.88
CA GLY A 144 1.23 0.66 -5.79
C GLY A 144 1.83 -0.75 -5.84
N VAL A 145 2.48 -1.19 -4.75
CA VAL A 145 3.11 -2.51 -4.60
C VAL A 145 2.31 -3.36 -3.60
N PHE A 146 1.87 -4.55 -4.03
CA PHE A 146 1.01 -5.43 -3.25
C PHE A 146 1.61 -6.84 -3.12
N LYS A 147 1.69 -7.35 -1.88
CA LYS A 147 2.37 -8.62 -1.54
C LYS A 147 1.60 -9.86 -1.98
N PHE A 148 0.28 -9.86 -1.79
CA PHE A 148 -0.54 -11.06 -1.94
C PHE A 148 -1.54 -10.86 -3.07
N LYS A 149 -1.17 -11.34 -4.26
CA LYS A 149 -1.96 -11.21 -5.48
C LYS A 149 -1.89 -12.45 -6.35
N SER A 150 -2.75 -12.55 -7.34
CA SER A 150 -2.84 -13.66 -8.30
C SER A 150 -2.01 -13.40 -9.55
N THR A 151 -1.62 -12.14 -9.77
CA THR A 151 -0.90 -11.67 -10.97
C THR A 151 0.62 -11.84 -10.91
N GLN A 152 1.28 -11.71 -12.06
CA GLN A 152 2.73 -11.81 -12.22
C GLN A 152 3.50 -10.86 -11.29
N TYR A 153 4.74 -11.19 -10.92
CA TYR A 153 5.61 -10.30 -10.14
C TYR A 153 5.71 -8.90 -10.78
N GLY A 154 5.56 -7.83 -9.98
CA GLY A 154 5.53 -6.44 -10.46
C GLY A 154 4.20 -5.93 -11.03
N ALA A 155 3.26 -6.83 -11.35
CA ALA A 155 1.91 -6.48 -11.81
C ALA A 155 1.01 -5.91 -10.68
N LYS A 156 -0.08 -5.22 -11.03
CA LYS A 156 -1.10 -4.83 -10.06
C LYS A 156 -1.93 -6.04 -9.61
N PRO A 157 -2.49 -6.05 -8.39
CA PRO A 157 -3.50 -7.04 -8.02
C PRO A 157 -4.80 -6.80 -8.79
N THR A 158 -5.64 -7.82 -8.94
CA THR A 158 -7.02 -7.63 -9.37
C THR A 158 -7.89 -7.09 -8.23
N VAL A 159 -9.11 -6.62 -8.53
CA VAL A 159 -10.09 -6.28 -7.48
C VAL A 159 -10.36 -7.50 -6.59
N ASP A 160 -10.46 -8.70 -7.19
CA ASP A 160 -10.69 -9.95 -6.46
C ASP A 160 -9.54 -10.29 -5.50
N ASP A 161 -8.28 -9.99 -5.85
CA ASP A 161 -7.15 -10.16 -4.94
C ASP A 161 -7.27 -9.27 -3.69
N LEU A 162 -7.71 -8.03 -3.88
CA LEU A 162 -7.93 -7.08 -2.79
C LEU A 162 -9.13 -7.51 -1.93
N VAL A 163 -10.25 -7.91 -2.55
CA VAL A 163 -11.43 -8.43 -1.85
C VAL A 163 -11.09 -9.70 -1.08
N ARG A 164 -10.32 -10.61 -1.65
CA ARG A 164 -9.84 -11.82 -0.97
C ARG A 164 -8.99 -11.48 0.25
N THR A 165 -8.10 -10.49 0.11
CA THR A 165 -7.28 -10.00 1.23
C THR A 165 -8.13 -9.38 2.34
N LEU A 166 -9.14 -8.57 2.01
CA LEU A 166 -10.07 -8.01 3.00
C LEU A 166 -10.89 -9.12 3.68
N ARG A 167 -11.42 -10.06 2.90
CA ARG A 167 -12.25 -11.15 3.41
C ARG A 167 -11.49 -12.01 4.40
N HIS A 168 -10.26 -12.44 4.09
CA HIS A 168 -9.50 -13.35 4.95
C HIS A 168 -8.61 -12.63 5.97
N GLY A 169 -8.36 -11.34 5.79
CA GLY A 169 -7.32 -10.62 6.54
C GLY A 169 -5.94 -11.15 6.22
N MET A 170 -4.96 -10.86 7.08
CA MET A 170 -3.61 -11.42 6.97
C MET A 170 -3.22 -12.08 8.30
N PRO A 171 -3.37 -13.42 8.42
CA PRO A 171 -3.04 -14.16 9.63
C PRO A 171 -1.64 -13.85 10.17
N GLY A 172 -1.53 -13.71 11.50
CA GLY A 172 -0.27 -13.35 12.16
C GLY A 172 0.17 -11.89 11.93
N THR A 173 -0.78 -11.01 11.61
CA THR A 173 -0.62 -9.54 11.58
C THR A 173 -1.82 -8.87 12.25
N SER A 174 -1.82 -7.54 12.32
CA SER A 174 -2.96 -6.75 12.80
C SER A 174 -4.03 -6.47 11.74
N MET A 175 -3.90 -6.98 10.51
CA MET A 175 -4.92 -6.84 9.48
C MET A 175 -6.03 -7.88 9.69
N PRO A 176 -7.23 -7.49 10.19
CA PRO A 176 -8.28 -8.42 10.55
C PRO A 176 -8.99 -8.95 9.30
N SER A 177 -9.81 -9.99 9.51
CA SER A 177 -10.74 -10.48 8.50
C SER A 177 -12.03 -9.66 8.53
N PHE A 178 -12.51 -9.30 7.35
CA PHE A 178 -13.77 -8.60 7.14
C PHE A 178 -14.85 -9.52 6.52
N HIS A 179 -14.75 -10.84 6.70
CA HIS A 179 -15.66 -11.82 6.08
C HIS A 179 -17.14 -11.66 6.45
N LEU A 180 -17.45 -10.94 7.54
CA LEU A 180 -18.81 -10.66 7.97
C LEU A 180 -19.44 -9.46 7.26
N TYR A 181 -18.66 -8.69 6.50
CA TYR A 181 -19.16 -7.55 5.74
C TYR A 181 -19.69 -8.00 4.37
N PRO A 182 -20.75 -7.36 3.87
CA PRO A 182 -21.28 -7.59 2.53
C PRO A 182 -20.21 -7.44 1.43
N ASP A 183 -20.35 -8.22 0.36
CA ASP A 183 -19.40 -8.21 -0.78
C ASP A 183 -19.32 -6.84 -1.46
N GLU A 184 -20.42 -6.09 -1.46
CA GLU A 184 -20.51 -4.69 -1.90
C GLU A 184 -19.63 -3.75 -1.06
N ASP A 185 -19.58 -3.92 0.28
CA ASP A 185 -18.69 -3.13 1.16
C ASP A 185 -17.22 -3.49 0.91
N LEU A 186 -16.93 -4.78 0.74
CA LEU A 186 -15.57 -5.25 0.46
C LEU A 186 -15.10 -4.75 -0.91
N THR A 187 -15.97 -4.76 -1.92
CA THR A 187 -15.69 -4.22 -3.26
C THR A 187 -15.48 -2.71 -3.20
N ALA A 188 -16.31 -1.98 -2.45
CA ALA A 188 -16.14 -0.54 -2.26
C ALA A 188 -14.80 -0.20 -1.59
N LEU A 189 -14.43 -0.92 -0.54
CA LEU A 189 -13.12 -0.78 0.11
C LEU A 189 -11.96 -1.12 -0.82
N ALA A 190 -12.07 -2.20 -1.62
CA ALA A 190 -11.05 -2.58 -2.60
C ALA A 190 -10.85 -1.50 -3.66
N GLN A 191 -11.93 -0.98 -4.25
CA GLN A 191 -11.85 0.11 -5.24
C GLN A 191 -11.35 1.41 -4.62
N TYR A 192 -11.64 1.69 -3.34
CA TYR A 192 -11.06 2.84 -2.65
C TYR A 192 -9.55 2.70 -2.42
N VAL A 193 -9.06 1.48 -2.19
CA VAL A 193 -7.60 1.21 -2.16
C VAL A 193 -6.99 1.45 -3.54
N ILE A 194 -7.65 1.06 -4.64
CA ILE A 194 -7.20 1.37 -6.01
C ILE A 194 -7.15 2.89 -6.20
N TYR A 195 -8.20 3.62 -5.82
CA TYR A 195 -8.25 5.09 -5.87
C TYR A 195 -7.07 5.74 -5.12
N LEU A 196 -6.79 5.32 -3.88
CA LEU A 196 -5.66 5.83 -3.10
C LEU A 196 -4.30 5.50 -3.76
N THR A 197 -4.19 4.31 -4.38
CA THR A 197 -3.00 3.94 -5.14
C THR A 197 -2.83 4.80 -6.38
N LEU A 198 -3.87 4.99 -7.20
CA LEU A 198 -3.80 5.85 -8.40
C LEU A 198 -3.35 7.25 -8.02
N ARG A 199 -4.00 7.86 -7.04
CA ARG A 199 -3.62 9.17 -6.50
C ARG A 199 -2.14 9.22 -6.09
N GLY A 200 -1.68 8.21 -5.34
CA GLY A 200 -0.30 8.14 -4.87
C GLY A 200 0.74 7.87 -5.96
N GLU A 201 0.40 7.12 -7.00
CA GLU A 201 1.28 6.87 -8.15
C GLU A 201 1.41 8.10 -9.04
N VAL A 202 0.31 8.83 -9.28
CA VAL A 202 0.34 10.11 -10.00
C VAL A 202 1.18 11.13 -9.23
N GLU A 203 0.95 11.28 -7.94
CA GLU A 203 1.75 12.15 -7.06
C GLU A 203 3.26 11.83 -7.16
N ARG A 204 3.62 10.54 -7.16
CA ARG A 204 5.02 10.10 -7.28
C ARG A 204 5.58 10.27 -8.68
N ALA A 205 4.75 10.18 -9.73
CA ALA A 205 5.17 10.46 -11.09
C ALA A 205 5.51 11.94 -11.26
N MET A 206 4.63 12.83 -10.77
CA MET A 206 4.87 14.28 -10.77
C MET A 206 6.17 14.65 -10.04
N TYR A 207 6.44 14.10 -8.85
CA TYR A 207 7.71 14.36 -8.15
C TYR A 207 8.95 13.85 -8.88
N ARG A 208 8.84 12.72 -9.60
CA ARG A 208 9.96 12.19 -10.37
C ARG A 208 10.25 13.10 -11.55
N ASP A 209 9.24 13.53 -12.27
CA ASP A 209 9.43 14.30 -13.50
C ASP A 209 9.81 15.76 -13.16
N ALA A 210 9.27 16.32 -12.06
CA ALA A 210 9.76 17.57 -11.48
C ALA A 210 11.27 17.54 -11.19
N ALA A 211 11.75 16.45 -10.59
CA ALA A 211 13.15 16.33 -10.20
C ALA A 211 14.11 16.02 -11.35
N ASN A 212 13.64 15.31 -12.39
CA ASN A 212 14.51 14.77 -13.42
C ASN A 212 14.35 15.44 -14.80
N GLU A 213 13.22 16.09 -15.06
CA GLU A 213 12.85 16.53 -16.42
C GLU A 213 12.50 18.02 -16.48
N LEU A 214 11.83 18.56 -15.46
CA LEU A 214 11.26 19.92 -15.48
C LEU A 214 12.16 21.01 -14.86
N GLY A 215 13.40 20.67 -14.50
CA GLY A 215 14.38 21.66 -14.04
C GLY A 215 13.99 22.40 -12.76
N TYR A 216 13.18 21.80 -11.88
CA TYR A 216 12.86 22.41 -10.58
C TYR A 216 14.14 22.73 -9.80
N GLY A 217 14.23 23.96 -9.29
CA GLY A 217 15.44 24.49 -8.65
C GLY A 217 16.36 25.29 -9.60
N ASP A 218 16.04 25.41 -10.88
CA ASP A 218 16.71 26.36 -11.79
C ASP A 218 16.27 27.81 -11.49
N PRO A 219 17.20 28.76 -11.22
CA PRO A 219 16.86 30.17 -11.04
C PRO A 219 16.13 30.82 -12.21
N ASP A 220 16.30 30.28 -13.43
CA ASP A 220 15.68 30.78 -14.65
C ASP A 220 14.36 30.05 -14.99
N GLN A 221 13.85 29.20 -14.10
CA GLN A 221 12.58 28.47 -14.29
C GLN A 221 11.42 29.44 -14.56
N THR A 222 10.68 29.18 -15.64
CA THR A 222 9.47 29.93 -16.00
C THR A 222 8.20 29.18 -15.56
N PRO A 223 7.04 29.85 -15.48
CA PRO A 223 5.77 29.17 -15.22
C PRO A 223 5.47 28.01 -16.18
N GLN A 224 5.92 28.09 -17.44
CA GLN A 224 5.77 27.06 -18.44
C GLN A 224 6.56 25.78 -18.11
N ASP A 225 7.67 25.91 -17.39
CA ASP A 225 8.56 24.80 -17.02
C ASP A 225 8.09 24.08 -15.73
N ARG A 226 6.97 24.49 -15.13
CA ARG A 226 6.41 23.86 -13.93
C ARG A 226 5.46 22.72 -14.28
N LEU A 227 5.23 21.83 -13.31
CA LEU A 227 4.21 20.79 -13.34
C LEU A 227 2.81 21.40 -13.58
N LEU A 228 2.50 22.47 -12.87
CA LEU A 228 1.23 23.19 -13.00
C LEU A 228 1.39 24.63 -12.50
N ALA A 229 1.28 25.59 -13.40
CA ALA A 229 1.27 27.01 -13.05
C ALA A 229 -0.15 27.59 -13.19
N GLU A 230 -0.88 27.72 -12.08
CA GLU A 230 -2.26 28.25 -12.07
C GLU A 230 -2.37 29.66 -12.71
N GLU A 231 -1.31 30.46 -12.65
CA GLU A 231 -1.25 31.77 -13.30
C GLU A 231 -1.37 31.71 -14.84
N LEU A 232 -1.00 30.57 -15.45
CA LEU A 232 -1.14 30.37 -16.90
C LEU A 232 -2.60 30.21 -17.31
N LYS A 233 -3.49 29.81 -16.40
CA LYS A 233 -4.92 29.62 -16.70
C LYS A 233 -5.59 30.85 -17.31
N GLU A 234 -5.17 32.05 -16.89
CA GLU A 234 -5.64 33.31 -17.46
C GLU A 234 -4.65 33.93 -18.46
N SER A 235 -3.34 33.80 -18.20
CA SER A 235 -2.30 34.48 -18.98
C SER A 235 -1.91 33.74 -20.27
N ASP A 236 -1.96 32.41 -20.27
CA ASP A 236 -1.66 31.53 -21.40
C ASP A 236 -2.42 30.19 -21.26
N PRO A 237 -3.73 30.17 -21.63
CA PRO A 237 -4.57 28.99 -21.43
C PRO A 237 -4.13 27.76 -22.22
N GLU A 238 -3.40 27.94 -23.32
CA GLU A 238 -2.87 26.84 -24.14
C GLU A 238 -1.74 26.12 -23.38
N ALA A 239 -0.79 26.88 -22.82
CA ALA A 239 0.27 26.32 -22.00
C ALA A 239 -0.26 25.65 -20.72
N TYR A 240 -1.27 26.24 -20.06
CA TYR A 240 -1.93 25.59 -18.92
C TYR A 240 -2.57 24.25 -19.32
N GLN A 241 -3.23 24.20 -20.48
CA GLN A 241 -3.83 22.96 -20.97
C GLN A 241 -2.78 21.90 -21.29
N GLU A 242 -1.63 22.27 -21.87
CA GLU A 242 -0.52 21.34 -22.12
C GLU A 242 0.02 20.74 -20.81
N GLN A 243 0.20 21.56 -19.77
CA GLN A 243 0.58 21.08 -18.43
C GLN A 243 -0.47 20.12 -17.85
N TRP A 244 -1.75 20.45 -18.00
CA TRP A 244 -2.84 19.61 -17.51
C TRP A 244 -2.91 18.26 -18.26
N ASP A 245 -2.78 18.27 -19.59
CA ASP A 245 -2.78 17.06 -20.42
C ASP A 245 -1.62 16.13 -20.02
N ALA A 246 -0.42 16.68 -19.77
CA ALA A 246 0.72 15.91 -19.26
C ALA A 246 0.44 15.26 -17.89
N ILE A 247 -0.31 15.93 -17.02
CA ILE A 247 -0.72 15.35 -15.73
C ILE A 247 -1.76 14.23 -15.94
N GLU A 248 -2.71 14.41 -16.85
CA GLU A 248 -3.69 13.37 -17.20
C GLU A 248 -3.02 12.12 -17.77
N ASP A 249 -1.92 12.26 -18.52
CA ASP A 249 -1.11 11.13 -18.98
C ASP A 249 -0.56 10.27 -17.82
N TYR A 250 -0.17 10.88 -16.69
CA TYR A 250 0.22 10.11 -15.50
C TYR A 250 -0.95 9.30 -14.93
N VAL A 251 -2.17 9.87 -14.95
CA VAL A 251 -3.38 9.20 -14.49
C VAL A 251 -3.67 7.99 -15.37
N VAL A 252 -3.63 8.16 -16.70
CA VAL A 252 -3.84 7.08 -17.67
C VAL A 252 -2.78 6.00 -17.51
N ALA A 253 -1.50 6.37 -17.43
CA ALA A 253 -0.40 5.42 -17.25
C ALA A 253 -0.55 4.59 -15.96
N ALA A 254 -0.98 5.22 -14.85
CA ALA A 254 -1.24 4.51 -13.61
C ALA A 254 -2.46 3.58 -13.72
N ALA A 255 -3.56 4.04 -14.33
CA ALA A 255 -4.81 3.30 -14.46
C ALA A 255 -4.70 2.11 -15.42
N SER A 256 -3.99 2.24 -16.55
CA SER A 256 -3.80 1.15 -17.52
C SER A 256 -3.20 -0.10 -16.88
N ARG A 257 -2.23 0.07 -15.96
CA ARG A 257 -1.63 -1.06 -15.23
C ARG A 257 -2.63 -1.86 -14.38
N TRP A 258 -3.74 -1.25 -13.97
CA TRP A 258 -4.81 -1.93 -13.26
C TRP A 258 -5.80 -2.60 -14.20
N ILE A 259 -6.08 -1.99 -15.36
CA ILE A 259 -6.90 -2.60 -16.42
C ILE A 259 -6.24 -3.86 -16.98
N ASP A 260 -4.92 -3.85 -17.14
CA ASP A 260 -4.16 -5.00 -17.65
C ASP A 260 -4.02 -6.14 -16.61
N ALA A 261 -4.31 -5.87 -15.33
CA ALA A 261 -4.04 -6.81 -14.24
C ALA A 261 -4.74 -8.18 -14.39
N PRO A 262 -6.02 -8.26 -14.80
CA PRO A 262 -6.70 -9.55 -15.02
C PRO A 262 -6.02 -10.43 -16.09
N GLU A 263 -5.39 -9.82 -17.10
CA GLU A 263 -4.66 -10.56 -18.14
C GLU A 263 -3.32 -11.11 -17.64
N GLN A 264 -2.82 -10.57 -16.53
CA GLN A 264 -1.57 -10.98 -15.90
C GLN A 264 -1.78 -12.00 -14.78
N VAL A 265 -2.99 -12.52 -14.58
CA VAL A 265 -3.28 -13.58 -13.60
C VAL A 265 -2.50 -14.84 -13.96
N VAL A 266 -1.72 -15.34 -13.00
CA VAL A 266 -0.85 -16.49 -13.19
C VAL A 266 -1.66 -17.77 -12.99
N ALA A 267 -1.74 -18.56 -14.05
CA ALA A 267 -2.29 -19.91 -13.98
C ALA A 267 -1.41 -20.81 -13.09
N ILE A 268 -2.05 -21.58 -12.21
CA ILE A 268 -1.36 -22.52 -11.33
C ILE A 268 -1.38 -23.89 -12.01
N ALA A 269 -0.21 -24.39 -12.37
CA ALA A 269 -0.08 -25.73 -12.92
C ALA A 269 -0.47 -26.76 -11.85
N PRO A 270 -1.34 -27.75 -12.17
CA PRO A 270 -1.72 -28.78 -11.21
C PRO A 270 -0.51 -29.63 -10.81
N PRO A 271 -0.54 -30.27 -9.62
CA PRO A 271 0.49 -31.24 -9.27
C PRO A 271 0.51 -32.38 -10.30
N PRO A 272 1.70 -32.92 -10.64
CA PRO A 272 1.80 -34.15 -11.44
C PRO A 272 0.93 -35.26 -10.85
N GLU A 273 0.29 -36.09 -11.68
CA GLU A 273 -0.67 -37.12 -11.23
C GLU A 273 -0.15 -38.05 -10.12
N LYS A 274 1.16 -38.33 -10.13
CA LYS A 274 1.81 -39.15 -9.10
C LYS A 274 1.86 -38.49 -7.72
N ILE A 275 1.83 -37.15 -7.65
CA ILE A 275 1.90 -36.40 -6.40
C ILE A 275 0.46 -36.29 -5.85
N PRO A 276 0.16 -36.91 -4.67
CA PRO A 276 -1.19 -36.87 -4.12
C PRO A 276 -1.64 -35.45 -3.76
N ALA A 277 -2.94 -35.20 -3.79
CA ALA A 277 -3.50 -33.92 -3.37
C ALA A 277 -3.33 -33.70 -1.85
N TRP A 278 -3.26 -32.43 -1.45
CA TRP A 278 -3.24 -32.01 -0.05
C TRP A 278 -4.59 -31.38 0.36
N PRO A 279 -5.12 -31.68 1.56
CA PRO A 279 -4.63 -32.68 2.51
C PRO A 279 -4.84 -34.09 1.97
N LEU A 280 -4.07 -35.05 2.48
CA LEU A 280 -4.25 -36.45 2.10
C LEU A 280 -5.65 -36.92 2.55
N ALA A 281 -6.35 -37.67 1.68
CA ALA A 281 -7.67 -38.18 1.99
C ALA A 281 -7.61 -39.18 3.17
N ALA A 282 -8.66 -39.22 4.00
CA ALA A 282 -8.71 -40.10 5.16
C ALA A 282 -8.67 -41.60 4.80
N ASP A 283 -9.10 -41.95 3.60
CA ASP A 283 -9.10 -43.30 3.02
C ASP A 283 -7.94 -43.55 2.05
N ALA A 284 -6.91 -42.70 2.07
CA ALA A 284 -5.74 -42.83 1.20
C ALA A 284 -5.05 -44.18 1.36
N THR A 285 -4.68 -44.78 0.22
CA THR A 285 -3.99 -46.08 0.18
C THR A 285 -2.58 -45.98 0.77
N ALA A 286 -2.00 -47.13 1.12
CA ALA A 286 -0.61 -47.18 1.60
C ALA A 286 0.38 -46.59 0.58
N ASP A 287 0.13 -46.78 -0.72
CA ASP A 287 0.96 -46.21 -1.79
C ASP A 287 0.85 -44.67 -1.83
N GLN A 288 -0.35 -44.12 -1.67
CA GLN A 288 -0.57 -42.67 -1.61
C GLN A 288 0.10 -42.05 -0.37
N GLN A 289 0.02 -42.71 0.79
CA GLN A 289 0.71 -42.29 2.01
C GLN A 289 2.23 -42.30 1.82
N ALA A 290 2.77 -43.37 1.23
CA ALA A 290 4.19 -43.49 0.94
C ALA A 290 4.69 -42.41 -0.05
N GLU A 291 3.91 -42.11 -1.10
CA GLU A 291 4.29 -41.08 -2.07
C GLU A 291 4.16 -39.67 -1.49
N MET A 292 3.17 -39.39 -0.62
CA MET A 292 3.11 -38.12 0.12
C MET A 292 4.36 -37.94 1.00
N ALA A 293 4.76 -38.97 1.73
CA ALA A 293 6.00 -38.94 2.52
C ALA A 293 7.25 -38.74 1.65
N ALA A 294 7.31 -39.37 0.48
CA ALA A 294 8.39 -39.19 -0.48
C ALA A 294 8.42 -37.75 -1.05
N SER A 295 7.25 -37.18 -1.36
CA SER A 295 7.09 -35.80 -1.83
C SER A 295 7.58 -34.80 -0.78
N ILE A 296 7.19 -34.96 0.48
CA ILE A 296 7.67 -34.14 1.61
C ILE A 296 9.20 -34.25 1.75
N ALA A 297 9.77 -35.47 1.62
CA ALA A 297 11.21 -35.67 1.71
C ALA A 297 11.99 -34.99 0.57
N ARG A 298 11.48 -35.07 -0.67
CA ARG A 298 12.04 -34.36 -1.83
C ARG A 298 11.94 -32.84 -1.62
N GLY A 299 10.79 -32.37 -1.16
CA GLY A 299 10.53 -30.97 -0.85
C GLY A 299 11.51 -30.40 0.17
N ARG A 300 11.78 -31.14 1.25
CA ARG A 300 12.78 -30.76 2.26
C ARG A 300 14.18 -30.60 1.67
N ALA A 301 14.60 -31.56 0.83
CA ALA A 301 15.90 -31.51 0.17
C ALA A 301 16.02 -30.31 -0.79
N LEU A 302 14.97 -30.04 -1.57
CA LEU A 302 14.90 -28.90 -2.48
C LEU A 302 14.90 -27.57 -1.73
N PHE A 303 14.13 -27.46 -0.64
CA PHE A 303 14.02 -26.27 0.20
C PHE A 303 15.36 -25.81 0.78
N GLY A 304 16.20 -26.76 1.22
CA GLY A 304 17.58 -26.50 1.66
C GLY A 304 18.62 -26.53 0.53
N GLY A 305 18.21 -26.82 -0.70
CA GLY A 305 19.10 -26.95 -1.85
C GLY A 305 19.57 -25.61 -2.40
N LYS A 306 20.59 -25.64 -3.27
CA LYS A 306 21.23 -24.43 -3.83
C LYS A 306 20.33 -23.63 -4.79
N VAL A 307 19.32 -24.28 -5.39
CA VAL A 307 18.43 -23.66 -6.38
C VAL A 307 17.31 -22.90 -5.68
N ALA A 308 16.51 -23.59 -4.84
CA ALA A 308 15.43 -22.94 -4.10
C ALA A 308 15.98 -22.04 -2.98
N ASN A 309 17.01 -22.52 -2.29
CA ASN A 309 17.80 -21.80 -1.29
C ASN A 309 16.97 -21.15 -0.16
N CYS A 310 15.78 -21.70 0.11
CA CYS A 310 14.79 -21.13 0.99
C CYS A 310 15.26 -21.11 2.44
N ALA A 311 16.03 -22.13 2.84
CA ALA A 311 16.57 -22.28 4.19
C ALA A 311 17.51 -21.15 4.62
N ILE A 312 18.12 -20.39 3.67
CA ILE A 312 18.95 -19.24 4.02
C ILE A 312 18.15 -18.23 4.82
N CYS A 313 16.92 -17.92 4.42
CA CYS A 313 16.07 -16.96 5.11
C CYS A 313 15.16 -17.64 6.13
N HIS A 314 14.56 -18.77 5.76
CA HIS A 314 13.51 -19.40 6.56
C HIS A 314 14.02 -20.42 7.60
N GLY A 315 15.32 -20.73 7.63
CA GLY A 315 15.88 -21.82 8.42
C GLY A 315 15.52 -23.20 7.87
N ALA A 316 16.32 -24.22 8.13
CA ALA A 316 16.14 -25.56 7.54
C ALA A 316 14.76 -26.17 7.85
N ASP A 317 14.25 -25.92 9.05
CA ASP A 317 12.97 -26.45 9.55
C ASP A 317 11.85 -25.38 9.56
N GLY A 318 12.04 -24.27 8.82
CA GLY A 318 11.00 -23.26 8.57
C GLY A 318 10.65 -22.34 9.74
N HIS A 319 11.54 -22.17 10.71
CA HIS A 319 11.38 -21.30 11.88
C HIS A 319 11.39 -19.80 11.56
N GLY A 320 11.91 -19.40 10.40
CA GLY A 320 12.10 -17.99 10.03
C GLY A 320 13.30 -17.33 10.72
N ASP A 321 14.28 -18.13 11.17
CA ASP A 321 15.43 -17.72 11.97
C ASP A 321 16.77 -17.73 11.20
N GLY A 322 16.70 -17.75 9.87
CA GLY A 322 17.88 -17.64 8.99
C GLY A 322 18.39 -16.20 8.87
N GLN A 323 18.63 -15.75 7.64
CA GLN A 323 19.03 -14.38 7.34
C GLN A 323 17.87 -13.41 7.65
N VAL A 324 18.06 -12.64 8.72
CA VAL A 324 17.08 -11.68 9.25
C VAL A 324 17.57 -10.22 9.14
N ASN A 325 18.65 -9.97 8.39
CA ASN A 325 19.31 -8.67 8.35
C ASN A 325 18.82 -7.74 7.22
N ASP A 326 17.83 -8.15 6.42
CA ASP A 326 17.34 -7.39 5.25
C ASP A 326 16.05 -6.59 5.55
N TYR A 327 15.77 -5.61 4.69
CA TYR A 327 14.63 -4.70 4.77
C TYR A 327 13.62 -4.97 3.65
N ASP A 328 12.39 -4.51 3.85
CA ASP A 328 11.40 -4.46 2.79
C ASP A 328 11.64 -3.29 1.84
N ASP A 329 10.94 -3.30 0.70
CA ASP A 329 11.16 -2.30 -0.34
C ASP A 329 10.76 -0.88 0.07
N TRP A 330 9.74 -0.76 0.93
CA TRP A 330 9.31 0.51 1.53
C TRP A 330 10.44 1.16 2.32
N THR A 331 11.14 0.37 3.14
CA THR A 331 12.30 0.86 3.88
C THR A 331 13.47 1.11 2.93
N LYS A 332 13.77 0.15 2.02
CA LYS A 332 14.92 0.25 1.09
C LYS A 332 14.83 1.45 0.17
N GLU A 333 13.64 1.88 -0.23
CA GLU A 333 13.43 2.97 -1.18
C GLU A 333 14.13 4.27 -0.77
N TRP A 334 13.97 4.71 0.48
CA TRP A 334 14.56 5.95 0.98
C TRP A 334 15.85 5.71 1.79
N THR A 335 16.19 4.43 2.06
CA THR A 335 17.40 4.03 2.77
C THR A 335 18.45 3.46 1.81
N MET A 336 18.58 2.13 1.77
CA MET A 336 19.68 1.42 1.12
C MET A 336 19.78 1.71 -0.38
N ARG A 337 18.65 1.86 -1.09
CA ARG A 337 18.62 2.19 -2.53
C ARG A 337 19.02 3.64 -2.81
N ASN A 338 19.07 4.47 -1.77
CA ASN A 338 19.49 5.86 -1.81
C ASN A 338 20.88 6.07 -1.15
N GLY A 339 21.67 4.99 -1.00
CA GLY A 339 23.00 5.06 -0.36
C GLY A 339 22.98 5.38 1.13
N LEU A 340 21.81 5.28 1.78
CA LEU A 340 21.61 5.58 3.19
C LEU A 340 21.47 4.27 3.98
N ASP A 341 22.53 3.81 4.66
CA ASP A 341 22.43 2.71 5.62
C ASP A 341 21.87 3.22 6.96
N PRO A 342 20.67 2.77 7.40
CA PRO A 342 20.08 3.21 8.67
C PRO A 342 20.90 2.86 9.90
N LYS A 343 21.85 1.92 9.79
CA LYS A 343 22.71 1.47 10.89
C LYS A 343 23.98 2.30 11.00
N ASP A 344 24.33 3.07 9.97
CA ASP A 344 25.51 3.94 9.98
C ASP A 344 25.32 5.09 11.00
N PRO A 345 26.18 5.20 12.04
CA PRO A 345 26.10 6.29 13.00
C PRO A 345 26.21 7.69 12.40
N GLU A 346 26.95 7.85 11.29
CA GLU A 346 27.15 9.14 10.62
C GLU A 346 25.87 9.59 9.88
N LYS A 347 25.01 8.65 9.52
CA LYS A 347 23.76 8.90 8.78
C LYS A 347 22.53 9.13 9.66
N LYS A 348 22.68 9.08 11.00
CA LYS A 348 21.58 9.24 11.97
C LYS A 348 20.78 10.53 11.81
N GLN A 349 21.39 11.61 11.34
CA GLN A 349 20.70 12.88 11.15
C GLN A 349 19.75 12.80 9.93
N VAL A 350 20.24 12.31 8.80
CA VAL A 350 19.43 12.09 7.58
C VAL A 350 18.28 11.12 7.84
N VAL A 351 18.52 10.04 8.59
CA VAL A 351 17.43 9.15 9.01
C VAL A 351 16.36 9.89 9.82
N ARG A 352 16.76 10.76 10.76
CA ARG A 352 15.80 11.54 11.57
C ARG A 352 14.99 12.52 10.73
N GLU A 353 15.57 13.10 9.68
CA GLU A 353 14.87 13.96 8.73
C GLU A 353 13.76 13.17 8.03
N TYR A 354 14.07 12.01 7.45
CA TYR A 354 13.04 11.15 6.85
C TYR A 354 11.93 10.74 7.84
N LEU A 355 12.27 10.41 9.08
CA LEU A 355 11.27 10.08 10.10
C LEU A 355 10.36 11.28 10.41
N ALA A 356 10.89 12.50 10.43
CA ALA A 356 10.11 13.72 10.62
C ALA A 356 9.16 14.00 9.44
N LEU A 357 9.54 13.57 8.23
CA LEU A 357 8.71 13.65 7.03
C LEU A 357 7.65 12.54 6.92
N GLY A 358 7.62 11.61 7.88
CA GLY A 358 6.63 10.53 7.95
C GLY A 358 7.16 9.17 7.49
N ALA A 359 8.47 8.98 7.30
CA ALA A 359 9.00 7.64 7.07
C ALA A 359 8.82 6.77 8.31
N HIS A 360 8.49 5.49 8.11
CA HIS A 360 8.50 4.53 9.21
C HIS A 360 9.92 4.26 9.67
N LYS A 361 10.11 4.03 10.98
CA LYS A 361 11.40 3.58 11.52
C LYS A 361 11.84 2.31 10.78
N PRO A 362 13.06 2.26 10.20
CA PRO A 362 13.58 1.09 9.52
C PRO A 362 13.51 -0.15 10.43
N ARG A 363 12.90 -1.21 9.90
CA ARG A 363 12.77 -2.50 10.56
C ARG A 363 13.05 -3.60 9.57
N ASN A 364 13.85 -4.55 10.01
CA ASN A 364 14.14 -5.74 9.25
C ASN A 364 12.85 -6.52 8.97
N ILE A 365 12.70 -6.98 7.73
CA ILE A 365 11.61 -7.87 7.37
C ILE A 365 11.99 -9.28 7.76
N LEU A 366 11.29 -9.80 8.77
CA LEU A 366 11.52 -11.15 9.26
C LEU A 366 10.73 -12.17 8.44
N PRO A 367 11.37 -13.25 7.95
CA PRO A 367 10.67 -14.39 7.40
C PRO A 367 9.71 -14.98 8.44
N ARG A 368 8.61 -15.56 7.97
CA ARG A 368 7.58 -16.11 8.85
C ARG A 368 8.03 -17.50 9.36
N ASP A 369 7.70 -17.80 10.62
CA ASP A 369 7.66 -19.17 11.12
C ASP A 369 6.50 -19.92 10.46
N MET A 370 6.83 -20.82 9.54
CA MET A 370 5.86 -21.58 8.75
C MET A 370 5.17 -22.68 9.56
N ARG A 371 5.77 -23.09 10.68
CA ARG A 371 5.20 -24.10 11.58
C ARG A 371 3.96 -23.59 12.31
N ALA A 372 3.81 -22.27 12.40
CA ALA A 372 2.62 -21.65 12.98
C ALA A 372 1.35 -21.87 12.14
N GLY A 373 1.47 -22.27 10.86
CA GLY A 373 0.34 -22.47 9.95
C GLY A 373 -0.45 -21.20 9.60
N ALA A 374 0.06 -20.03 9.97
CA ALA A 374 -0.54 -18.74 9.68
C ALA A 374 0.13 -18.09 8.46
N PHE A 375 -0.28 -18.51 7.26
CA PHE A 375 0.23 -17.97 5.99
C PHE A 375 -0.55 -16.71 5.59
N ARG A 376 0.14 -15.56 5.57
CA ARG A 376 -0.47 -14.24 5.30
C ARG A 376 -1.16 -14.14 3.93
N GLY A 377 -0.65 -14.88 2.95
CA GLY A 377 -1.15 -14.88 1.57
C GLY A 377 -2.09 -16.03 1.25
N GLY A 378 -2.61 -16.74 2.26
CA GLY A 378 -3.42 -17.95 2.11
C GLY A 378 -2.65 -19.23 2.43
N ASP A 379 -3.36 -20.21 2.98
CA ASP A 379 -2.82 -21.50 3.46
C ASP A 379 -3.15 -22.68 2.52
N GLN A 380 -3.85 -22.42 1.42
CA GLN A 380 -4.13 -23.44 0.42
C GLN A 380 -2.84 -23.80 -0.34
N PRO A 381 -2.67 -25.06 -0.78
CA PRO A 381 -1.48 -25.49 -1.52
C PRO A 381 -1.19 -24.61 -2.75
N GLN A 382 -2.23 -24.20 -3.46
CA GLN A 382 -2.16 -23.29 -4.61
C GLN A 382 -1.64 -21.89 -4.24
N ASP A 383 -2.01 -21.39 -3.06
CA ASP A 383 -1.53 -20.10 -2.59
C ASP A 383 -0.03 -20.16 -2.30
N ILE A 384 0.43 -21.20 -1.62
CA ILE A 384 1.85 -21.41 -1.33
C ILE A 384 2.64 -21.60 -2.62
N TYR A 385 2.16 -22.45 -3.54
CA TYR A 385 2.75 -22.62 -4.88
C TYR A 385 2.94 -21.26 -5.57
N ARG A 386 1.90 -20.43 -5.58
CA ARG A 386 1.94 -19.11 -6.20
C ARG A 386 2.98 -18.20 -5.56
N ARG A 387 3.14 -18.21 -4.23
CA ARG A 387 4.18 -17.40 -3.54
C ARG A 387 5.59 -17.88 -3.83
N ILE A 388 5.79 -19.18 -4.05
CA ILE A 388 7.10 -19.72 -4.43
C ILE A 388 7.44 -19.31 -5.87
N VAL A 389 6.50 -19.51 -6.81
CA VAL A 389 6.76 -19.24 -8.23
C VAL A 389 6.83 -17.76 -8.54
N GLN A 390 5.95 -16.95 -7.96
CA GLN A 390 5.89 -15.51 -8.25
C GLN A 390 6.65 -14.65 -7.26
N GLY A 391 7.17 -15.21 -6.16
CA GLY A 391 7.74 -14.42 -5.09
C GLY A 391 6.69 -13.57 -4.36
N ILE A 392 7.18 -12.59 -3.59
CA ILE A 392 6.34 -11.65 -2.85
C ILE A 392 6.84 -10.23 -3.08
N ASP A 393 6.11 -9.48 -3.91
CA ASP A 393 6.41 -8.10 -4.27
C ASP A 393 6.63 -7.19 -3.05
N GLY A 394 7.67 -6.37 -3.15
CA GLY A 394 8.12 -5.47 -2.08
C GLY A 394 8.84 -6.16 -0.92
N THR A 395 9.18 -7.43 -1.05
CA THR A 395 10.00 -8.15 -0.06
C THR A 395 11.24 -8.75 -0.71
N PRO A 396 12.23 -9.17 0.09
CA PRO A 396 13.37 -9.94 -0.41
C PRO A 396 13.03 -11.35 -0.92
N MET A 397 11.78 -11.82 -0.84
CA MET A 397 11.39 -13.17 -1.27
C MET A 397 11.16 -13.19 -2.80
N PRO A 398 12.10 -13.76 -3.57
CA PRO A 398 12.08 -13.68 -5.02
C PRO A 398 11.14 -14.72 -5.64
N ALA A 399 10.81 -14.52 -6.91
CA ALA A 399 10.22 -15.54 -7.76
C ALA A 399 11.23 -16.67 -8.04
N ILE A 400 10.78 -17.93 -8.02
CA ILE A 400 11.57 -19.06 -8.49
C ILE A 400 11.49 -19.17 -10.02
N ASN A 401 12.65 -19.40 -10.64
CA ASN A 401 12.74 -19.74 -12.06
C ASN A 401 12.19 -21.14 -12.33
N LEU A 402 11.04 -21.24 -13.01
CA LEU A 402 10.46 -22.51 -13.44
C LEU A 402 11.12 -23.01 -14.73
N VAL A 403 11.42 -24.31 -14.76
CA VAL A 403 11.99 -25.00 -15.93
C VAL A 403 11.18 -26.25 -16.25
N GLU A 404 11.11 -26.64 -17.52
CA GLU A 404 10.39 -27.85 -17.93
C GLU A 404 11.07 -29.14 -17.45
N GLN A 405 12.40 -29.13 -17.37
CA GLN A 405 13.23 -30.28 -17.01
C GLN A 405 14.31 -29.88 -16.02
N PRO A 406 14.76 -30.80 -15.14
CA PRO A 406 15.82 -30.50 -14.17
C PRO A 406 17.10 -30.01 -14.84
N SER A 407 17.50 -28.76 -14.56
CA SER A 407 18.65 -28.09 -15.20
C SER A 407 19.69 -27.57 -14.21
N GLY A 408 19.40 -27.61 -12.90
CA GLY A 408 20.24 -27.04 -11.85
C GLY A 408 20.19 -25.51 -11.74
N SER A 409 19.46 -24.82 -12.63
CA SER A 409 19.27 -23.36 -12.65
C SER A 409 17.82 -22.92 -12.39
N GLY A 410 16.93 -23.88 -12.14
CA GLY A 410 15.51 -23.67 -11.85
C GLY A 410 14.87 -24.93 -11.29
N LEU A 411 13.59 -24.83 -10.96
CA LEU A 411 12.78 -25.93 -10.44
C LEU A 411 11.69 -26.31 -11.44
N THR A 412 11.38 -27.60 -11.52
CA THR A 412 10.21 -28.06 -12.26
C THR A 412 8.92 -27.81 -11.48
N THR A 413 7.77 -27.85 -12.15
CA THR A 413 6.45 -27.80 -11.49
C THR A 413 6.34 -28.86 -10.38
N GLY A 414 6.82 -30.08 -10.62
CA GLY A 414 6.83 -31.15 -9.63
C GLY A 414 7.69 -30.82 -8.41
N ASP A 415 8.88 -30.24 -8.63
CA ASP A 415 9.78 -29.82 -7.55
C ASP A 415 9.13 -28.77 -6.66
N VAL A 416 8.41 -27.80 -7.25
CA VAL A 416 7.69 -26.78 -6.47
C VAL A 416 6.56 -27.41 -5.66
N TRP A 417 5.79 -28.35 -6.21
CA TRP A 417 4.75 -29.07 -5.47
C TRP A 417 5.32 -29.92 -4.33
N ASP A 418 6.47 -30.56 -4.52
CA ASP A 418 7.18 -31.23 -3.43
C ASP A 418 7.56 -30.24 -2.30
N ILE A 419 8.06 -29.04 -2.64
CA ILE A 419 8.32 -27.97 -1.65
C ILE A 419 7.03 -27.53 -0.95
N VAL A 420 5.92 -27.37 -1.67
CA VAL A 420 4.62 -27.00 -1.08
C VAL A 420 4.20 -28.02 -0.02
N HIS A 421 4.30 -29.32 -0.31
CA HIS A 421 4.02 -30.37 0.67
C HIS A 421 4.94 -30.31 1.87
N TYR A 422 6.24 -30.06 1.67
CA TYR A 422 7.15 -29.86 2.80
C TYR A 422 6.72 -28.67 3.67
N VAL A 423 6.45 -27.51 3.09
CA VAL A 423 6.01 -26.31 3.82
C VAL A 423 4.71 -26.56 4.60
N LEU A 424 3.74 -27.24 3.99
CA LEU A 424 2.49 -27.58 4.66
C LEU A 424 2.68 -28.61 5.79
N SER A 425 3.57 -29.60 5.61
CA SER A 425 3.90 -30.59 6.64
C SER A 425 4.51 -29.95 7.90
N LEU A 426 5.29 -28.87 7.74
CA LEU A 426 5.84 -28.09 8.85
C LEU A 426 4.72 -27.46 9.69
N SER A 427 3.67 -26.97 9.04
CA SER A 427 2.53 -26.33 9.72
C SER A 427 1.70 -27.32 10.54
N GLN A 428 1.44 -28.53 10.01
CA GLN A 428 0.74 -29.59 10.74
C GLN A 428 1.56 -30.05 11.95
N THR A 429 2.86 -30.31 11.74
CA THR A 429 3.78 -30.72 12.81
C THR A 429 3.83 -29.67 13.93
N GLY A 430 3.90 -28.39 13.57
CA GLY A 430 3.90 -27.29 14.53
C GLY A 430 2.61 -27.14 15.33
N ARG A 431 1.46 -27.54 14.75
CA ARG A 431 0.17 -27.59 15.45
C ARG A 431 -0.09 -28.91 16.19
N GLY A 432 0.81 -29.89 16.08
CA GLY A 432 0.64 -31.23 16.66
C GLY A 432 -0.41 -32.08 15.93
N GLU A 433 -0.70 -31.77 14.67
CA GLU A 433 -1.61 -32.53 13.81
C GLU A 433 -0.87 -33.73 13.20
N ALA A 434 -1.58 -34.85 13.01
CA ALA A 434 -1.04 -36.00 12.29
C ALA A 434 -0.90 -35.65 10.79
N LEU A 435 0.20 -36.13 10.17
CA LEU A 435 0.51 -35.98 8.75
C LEU A 435 -0.46 -36.76 7.87
#